data_AF-A0A2G2WRQ1-F1
#
_entry.id   AF-A0A2G2WRQ1-F1
#
_cell.length_a   1.000
_cell.length_b   1.000
_cell.length_c   1.000
_cell.angle_alpha   90.00
_cell.angle_beta   90.00
_cell.angle_gamma   90.00
#
_symmetry.space_group_name_H-M   'P 1'
#
loop_
_entity.id
_entity.type
_entity.pdbx_description
1 polymer ?
#
loop_
_entity_poly.entity_id
_entity_poly.type
_entity_poly.pdbx_seq_one_letter_code
_entity_poly.pdbx_strand_id
1 'polypeptide(L)'
;MVNELTGYYKIRYHANVLDNEPIEIDFTPPFKKSNILSELEEGAKFSIPRDLSSQDANKYLLDRLEFLGDTVLDYVVTAHLYFKYPGLTPGLIADLRSASVNNECYAQSAVKAGLHKHILHASQDEANI
;
A
#
# COMPACT_ATOMS: atom_id res chain seq x y z
N MET A 1 0.48 -21.47 -4.51
CA MET A 1 0.48 -20.54 -3.37
C MET A 1 -0.81 -20.56 -2.54
N VAL A 2 -1.97 -20.05 -3.00
CA VAL A 2 -3.19 -20.05 -2.15
C VAL A 2 -3.68 -21.44 -1.78
N ASN A 3 -3.92 -22.32 -2.76
CA ASN A 3 -4.33 -23.71 -2.50
C ASN A 3 -3.30 -24.49 -1.66
N GLU A 4 -2.00 -24.24 -1.84
CA GLU A 4 -0.95 -24.86 -1.03
C GLU A 4 -1.00 -24.40 0.44
N LEU A 5 -1.46 -23.17 0.70
CA LEU A 5 -1.54 -22.59 2.05
C LEU A 5 -2.87 -22.87 2.75
N THR A 6 -3.98 -22.94 2.02
CA THR A 6 -5.34 -23.03 2.60
C THR A 6 -6.06 -24.33 2.27
N GLY A 7 -5.60 -25.10 1.29
CA GLY A 7 -6.27 -26.29 0.76
C GLY A 7 -7.46 -25.99 -0.18
N TYR A 8 -7.75 -24.70 -0.42
CA TYR A 8 -8.88 -24.25 -1.25
C TYR A 8 -8.47 -23.06 -2.12
N TYR A 9 -9.13 -22.87 -3.27
CA TYR A 9 -8.92 -21.68 -4.10
C TYR A 9 -9.77 -20.48 -3.68
N LYS A 10 -10.85 -20.70 -2.92
CA LYS A 10 -11.79 -19.67 -2.51
C LYS A 10 -11.54 -19.27 -1.07
N ILE A 11 -11.24 -18.00 -0.83
CA ILE A 11 -11.02 -17.44 0.51
C ILE A 11 -12.17 -16.49 0.83
N ARG A 12 -12.72 -16.59 2.04
CA ARG A 12 -13.70 -15.62 2.55
C ARG A 12 -12.96 -14.54 3.35
N TYR A 13 -12.96 -13.32 2.82
CA TYR A 13 -12.37 -12.15 3.44
C TYR A 13 -13.46 -11.27 4.07
N HIS A 14 -13.33 -10.99 5.37
CA HIS A 14 -14.24 -10.09 6.08
C HIS A 14 -13.58 -8.71 6.13
N ALA A 15 -14.01 -7.80 5.25
CA ALA A 15 -13.58 -6.42 5.26
C ALA A 15 -14.28 -5.68 6.42
N ASN A 16 -13.55 -5.49 7.53
CA ASN A 16 -13.96 -4.82 8.79
C ASN A 16 -14.88 -5.62 9.74
N VAL A 17 -14.72 -5.32 11.04
CA VAL A 17 -15.27 -6.04 12.22
C VAL A 17 -16.78 -5.81 12.44
N LEU A 18 -17.45 -5.02 11.60
CA LEU A 18 -18.89 -4.76 11.69
C LEU A 18 -19.62 -5.52 10.58
N ASP A 19 -20.25 -6.64 10.93
CA ASP A 19 -21.35 -7.41 10.28
C ASP A 19 -21.54 -7.35 8.74
N ASN A 20 -20.50 -7.09 7.96
CA ASN A 20 -20.57 -7.20 6.51
C ASN A 20 -20.42 -8.66 6.11
N GLU A 21 -21.23 -9.09 5.14
CA GLU A 21 -21.10 -10.41 4.52
C GLU A 21 -19.66 -10.59 4.00
N PRO A 22 -19.02 -11.75 4.27
CA PRO A 22 -17.70 -12.05 3.77
C PRO A 22 -17.64 -11.96 2.24
N ILE A 23 -16.61 -11.28 1.74
CA ILE A 23 -16.28 -11.22 0.33
C ILE A 23 -15.56 -12.53 -0.02
N GLU A 24 -16.09 -13.28 -1.00
CA GLU A 24 -15.41 -14.44 -1.55
C GLU A 24 -14.40 -14.00 -2.61
N ILE A 25 -13.12 -14.34 -2.39
CA ILE A 25 -12.04 -14.12 -3.34
C ILE A 25 -11.66 -15.46 -3.95
N ASP A 26 -11.81 -15.58 -5.27
CA ASP A 26 -11.55 -16.81 -6.03
C ASP A 26 -10.17 -16.77 -6.72
N PHE A 27 -9.28 -17.68 -6.30
CA PHE A 27 -7.93 -17.84 -6.84
C PHE A 27 -7.80 -19.04 -7.79
N THR A 28 -8.91 -19.55 -8.36
CA THR A 28 -8.89 -20.70 -9.27
C THR A 28 -8.11 -20.37 -10.56
N PRO A 29 -7.03 -21.09 -10.90
CA PRO A 29 -6.32 -20.90 -12.16
C PRO A 29 -7.15 -21.37 -13.37
N PRO A 30 -6.98 -20.79 -14.56
CA PRO A 30 -6.10 -19.66 -14.86
C PRO A 30 -6.63 -18.36 -14.26
N PHE A 31 -5.74 -17.56 -13.66
CA PHE A 31 -6.13 -16.30 -13.04
C PHE A 31 -6.78 -15.38 -14.06
N LYS A 32 -7.91 -14.76 -13.68
CA LYS A 32 -8.58 -13.75 -14.50
C LYS A 32 -7.58 -12.65 -14.82
N LYS A 33 -7.29 -12.45 -16.11
CA LYS A 33 -6.50 -11.29 -16.58
C LYS A 33 -7.46 -10.12 -16.72
N SER A 34 -7.49 -9.25 -15.73
CA SER A 34 -8.25 -8.02 -15.79
C SER A 34 -7.35 -6.82 -16.06
N ASN A 35 -7.93 -5.78 -16.67
CA ASN A 35 -7.28 -4.49 -16.75
C ASN A 35 -7.38 -3.82 -15.37
N ILE A 36 -6.25 -3.75 -14.67
CA ILE A 36 -6.14 -3.18 -13.32
C ILE A 36 -6.69 -1.75 -13.26
N LEU A 37 -6.50 -0.95 -14.33
CA LEU A 37 -7.00 0.43 -14.38
C LEU A 37 -8.54 0.44 -14.33
N SER A 38 -9.18 -0.32 -15.21
CA SER A 38 -10.64 -0.36 -15.30
C SER A 38 -11.28 -0.89 -14.02
N GLU A 39 -10.70 -1.92 -13.41
CA GLU A 39 -11.22 -2.47 -12.14
C GLU A 39 -10.99 -1.53 -10.96
N LEU A 40 -9.88 -0.77 -10.93
CA LEU A 40 -9.65 0.26 -9.91
C LEU A 40 -10.62 1.43 -10.06
N GLU A 41 -10.87 1.90 -11.28
CA GLU A 41 -11.81 2.99 -11.53
C GLU A 41 -13.24 2.60 -11.09
N GLU A 42 -13.65 1.37 -11.41
CA GLU A 42 -14.96 0.82 -11.03
C GLU A 42 -15.08 0.61 -9.51
N GLY A 43 -14.09 -0.04 -8.90
CA GLY A 43 -14.13 -0.38 -7.48
C GLY A 43 -13.94 0.82 -6.54
N ALA A 44 -13.08 1.77 -6.91
CA ALA A 44 -12.71 2.88 -6.06
C ALA A 44 -13.36 4.23 -6.46
N LYS A 45 -14.21 4.22 -7.50
CA LYS A 45 -15.01 5.36 -7.97
C LYS A 45 -14.19 6.62 -8.22
N PHE A 46 -12.99 6.48 -8.75
CA PHE A 46 -12.15 7.60 -9.20
C PHE A 46 -11.69 7.37 -10.64
N SER A 47 -11.52 8.43 -11.42
CA SER A 47 -10.97 8.32 -12.78
C SER A 47 -9.46 8.42 -12.75
N ILE A 48 -8.77 7.46 -13.32
CA ILE A 48 -7.31 7.51 -13.47
C ILE A 48 -7.00 8.33 -14.73
N PRO A 49 -6.11 9.34 -14.66
CA PRO A 49 -5.66 10.06 -15.84
C PRO A 49 -5.10 9.09 -16.89
N ARG A 50 -5.64 9.12 -18.11
CA ARG A 50 -5.27 8.17 -19.17
C ARG A 50 -3.85 8.39 -19.68
N ASP A 51 -3.40 9.65 -19.70
CA ASP A 51 -2.01 9.97 -19.95
C ASP A 51 -1.21 9.85 -18.64
N LEU A 52 -0.84 8.62 -18.32
CA LEU A 52 -0.01 8.28 -17.16
C LEU A 52 1.38 8.93 -17.21
N SER A 53 1.81 9.45 -18.37
CA SER A 53 3.09 10.13 -18.52
C SER A 53 3.01 11.64 -18.25
N SER A 54 1.81 12.20 -18.19
CA SER A 54 1.61 13.62 -17.87
C SER A 54 2.06 13.93 -16.44
N GLN A 55 2.53 15.17 -16.23
CA GLN A 55 2.98 15.62 -14.92
C GLN A 55 1.83 15.59 -13.88
N ASP A 56 0.61 15.95 -14.31
CA ASP A 56 -0.58 15.92 -13.46
C ASP A 56 -0.97 14.48 -13.06
N ALA A 57 -0.87 13.53 -13.99
CA ALA A 57 -1.12 12.12 -13.70
C ALA A 57 -0.09 11.54 -12.74
N ASN A 58 1.19 11.84 -12.96
CA ASN A 58 2.26 11.42 -12.08
C ASN A 58 2.06 11.96 -10.66
N LYS A 59 1.74 13.26 -10.53
CA LYS A 59 1.45 13.87 -9.23
C LYS A 59 0.26 13.20 -8.55
N TYR A 60 -0.86 13.06 -9.26
CA TYR A 60 -2.05 12.41 -8.72
C TYR A 60 -1.78 10.97 -8.26
N LEU A 61 -1.09 10.17 -9.08
CA LEU A 61 -0.80 8.78 -8.75
C LEU A 61 0.23 8.65 -7.62
N LEU A 62 1.23 9.53 -7.54
CA LEU A 62 2.18 9.57 -6.43
C LEU A 62 1.46 9.83 -5.11
N ASP A 63 0.59 10.84 -5.04
CA ASP A 63 -0.18 11.15 -3.82
C ASP A 63 -1.05 9.95 -3.37
N ARG A 64 -1.66 9.25 -4.33
CA ARG A 64 -2.51 8.08 -4.04
C ARG A 64 -1.69 6.86 -3.59
N LEU A 65 -0.52 6.65 -4.20
CA LEU A 65 0.39 5.57 -3.82
C LEU A 65 1.06 5.85 -2.46
N GLU A 66 1.36 7.10 -2.16
CA GLU A 66 1.85 7.53 -0.84
C GLU A 66 0.80 7.22 0.24
N PHE A 67 -0.45 7.66 0.04
CA PHE A 67 -1.54 7.39 0.97
C PHE A 67 -1.77 5.89 1.22
N LEU A 68 -1.78 5.09 0.15
CA LEU A 68 -1.94 3.65 0.27
C LEU A 68 -0.72 3.00 0.94
N GLY A 69 0.48 3.44 0.58
CA GLY A 69 1.74 2.96 1.11
C GLY A 69 1.85 3.18 2.61
N ASP A 70 1.53 4.38 3.08
CA ASP A 70 1.52 4.72 4.51
C ASP A 70 0.55 3.82 5.29
N THR A 71 -0.67 3.62 4.77
CA THR A 71 -1.66 2.75 5.42
C THR A 71 -1.17 1.30 5.54
N VAL A 72 -0.54 0.78 4.49
CA VAL A 72 0.00 -0.58 4.48
C VAL A 72 1.19 -0.71 5.43
N LEU A 73 2.11 0.26 5.43
CA LEU A 73 3.27 0.26 6.32
C LEU A 73 2.86 0.35 7.80
N ASP A 74 1.91 1.22 8.12
CA ASP A 74 1.34 1.33 9.46
C ASP A 74 0.77 -0.01 9.94
N TYR A 75 -0.01 -0.69 9.08
CA TYR A 75 -0.58 -1.98 9.41
C TYR A 75 0.50 -3.05 9.62
N VAL A 76 1.44 -3.18 8.68
CA VAL A 76 2.49 -4.22 8.73
C VAL A 76 3.37 -4.04 9.96
N VAL A 77 3.77 -2.81 10.28
CA VAL A 77 4.59 -2.52 11.46
C VAL A 77 3.79 -2.76 12.74
N THR A 78 2.54 -2.30 12.81
CA THR A 78 1.67 -2.54 13.96
C THR A 78 1.47 -4.03 14.21
N ALA A 79 1.17 -4.81 13.15
CA ALA A 79 1.01 -6.26 13.23
C ALA A 79 2.30 -6.94 13.69
N HIS A 80 3.45 -6.53 13.13
CA HIS A 80 4.75 -7.05 13.55
C HIS A 80 5.02 -6.81 15.05
N LEU A 81 4.78 -5.58 15.54
CA LEU A 81 4.98 -5.23 16.94
C LEU A 81 4.02 -6.00 17.86
N TYR A 82 2.75 -6.12 17.47
CA TYR A 82 1.74 -6.84 18.23
C TYR A 82 2.11 -8.33 18.41
N PHE A 83 2.48 -9.02 17.33
CA PHE A 83 2.84 -10.43 17.41
C PHE A 83 4.20 -10.69 18.04
N LYS A 84 5.17 -9.78 17.86
CA LYS A 84 6.51 -9.92 18.42
C LYS A 84 6.56 -9.64 19.93
N TYR A 85 5.69 -8.77 20.44
CA TYR A 85 5.67 -8.35 21.83
C TYR A 85 4.27 -8.51 22.44
N PRO A 86 3.81 -9.74 22.73
CA PRO A 86 2.41 -10.04 23.10
C PRO A 86 1.95 -9.52 24.47
N GLY A 87 2.77 -8.71 25.17
CA GLY A 87 2.44 -8.09 26.45
C GLY A 87 2.46 -6.57 26.46
N LEU A 88 2.70 -5.92 25.31
CA LEU A 88 2.70 -4.46 25.25
C LEU A 88 1.28 -3.91 25.28
N THR A 89 1.12 -2.78 25.97
CA THR A 89 -0.13 -2.04 25.96
C THR A 89 -0.33 -1.37 24.59
N PRO A 90 -1.59 -1.08 24.18
CA PRO A 90 -1.86 -0.38 22.93
C PRO A 90 -1.11 0.96 22.80
N GLY A 91 -0.95 1.69 23.91
CA GLY A 91 -0.18 2.95 23.94
C GLY A 91 1.29 2.74 23.58
N LEU A 92 1.95 1.75 24.18
CA LEU A 92 3.35 1.43 23.88
C LEU A 92 3.55 0.92 22.45
N ILE A 93 2.57 0.17 21.90
CA ILE A 93 2.60 -0.24 20.49
C ILE A 93 2.50 0.98 19.58
N ALA A 94 1.64 1.94 19.91
CA ALA A 94 1.52 3.19 19.15
C ALA A 94 2.81 4.02 19.20
N ASP A 95 3.44 4.14 20.38
CA ASP A 95 4.71 4.85 20.55
C ASP A 95 5.83 4.20 19.73
N LEU A 96 5.96 2.87 19.79
CA LEU A 96 6.94 2.12 19.01
C LEU A 96 6.69 2.20 17.51
N ARG A 97 5.42 2.18 17.10
CA ARG A 97 5.04 2.39 15.70
C ARG A 97 5.49 3.78 15.24
N SER A 98 5.14 4.84 15.96
CA SER A 98 5.54 6.21 15.59
C SER A 98 7.06 6.40 15.56
N ALA A 99 7.80 5.70 16.43
CA ALA A 99 9.26 5.69 16.40
C ALA A 99 9.84 4.91 15.20
N SER A 100 9.12 3.93 14.67
CA SER A 100 9.57 3.06 13.57
C SER A 100 9.08 3.50 12.19
N VAL A 101 7.97 4.24 12.15
CA VAL A 101 7.24 4.64 10.96
C VAL A 101 7.21 6.16 10.91
N ASN A 102 8.24 6.72 10.27
CA ASN A 102 8.37 8.16 10.06
C ASN A 102 9.28 8.44 8.85
N ASN A 103 9.24 9.69 8.39
CA ASN A 103 9.95 10.12 7.20
C ASN A 103 11.47 9.89 7.26
N GLU A 104 12.07 9.97 8.44
CA GLU A 104 13.51 9.71 8.60
C GLU A 104 13.82 8.22 8.39
N CYS A 105 13.05 7.33 9.01
CA CYS A 105 13.17 5.88 8.80
C CYS A 105 12.91 5.50 7.34
N TYR A 106 11.94 6.12 6.69
CA TYR A 106 11.65 5.91 5.27
C TYR A 106 12.81 6.36 4.38
N ALA A 107 13.35 7.55 4.61
CA ALA A 107 14.49 8.08 3.86
C ALA A 107 15.72 7.16 4.00
N GLN A 108 16.06 6.74 5.22
CA GLN A 108 17.15 5.81 5.46
C GLN A 108 16.92 4.46 4.76
N SER A 109 15.69 3.95 4.80
CA SER A 109 15.31 2.71 4.12
C SER A 109 15.41 2.83 2.61
N ALA A 110 14.96 3.95 2.04
CA ALA A 110 15.06 4.25 0.61
C ALA A 110 16.52 4.39 0.15
N VAL A 111 17.39 5.00 0.98
CA VAL A 111 18.83 5.06 0.72
C VAL A 111 19.44 3.67 0.71
N LYS A 112 19.15 2.86 1.74
CA LYS A 112 19.67 1.50 1.89
C LYS A 112 19.21 0.57 0.75
N ALA A 113 17.98 0.74 0.27
CA ALA A 113 17.43 -0.01 -0.86
C ALA A 113 17.91 0.51 -2.23
N GLY A 114 18.70 1.60 -2.27
CA GLY A 114 19.17 2.20 -3.52
C GLY A 114 18.10 3.00 -4.28
N LEU A 115 16.91 3.18 -3.71
CA LEU A 115 15.78 3.85 -4.36
C LEU A 115 16.04 5.33 -4.63
N HIS A 116 16.85 5.98 -3.78
CA HIS A 116 17.28 7.36 -3.97
C HIS A 116 17.91 7.64 -5.36
N LYS A 117 18.48 6.61 -6.01
CA LYS A 117 19.07 6.72 -7.36
C LYS A 117 18.04 6.74 -8.48
N HIS A 118 16.81 6.33 -8.18
CA HIS A 118 15.69 6.19 -9.12
C HIS A 118 14.61 7.23 -8.90
N ILE A 119 14.81 8.18 -7.99
CA ILE A 119 13.90 9.30 -7.79
C ILE A 119 13.98 10.20 -9.02
N LEU A 120 12.86 10.30 -9.74
CA LEU A 120 12.70 11.24 -10.84
C LEU A 120 12.41 12.63 -10.23
N HIS A 121 13.44 13.47 -10.13
CA HIS A 121 13.25 14.86 -9.76
C HIS A 121 12.66 15.64 -10.94
N ALA A 122 11.41 16.05 -10.81
CA ALA A 122 10.84 17.14 -11.61
C ALA A 122 11.24 18.48 -10.94
N SER A 123 12.53 18.81 -10.95
CA SER A 123 12.93 20.19 -10.66
C SER A 123 12.56 21.00 -11.89
N GLN A 124 11.61 21.94 -11.77
CA GLN A 124 11.71 23.12 -12.61
C GLN A 124 13.02 23.78 -12.18
N ASP A 125 14.00 23.82 -13.08
CA ASP A 125 15.12 24.74 -12.92
C ASP A 125 14.51 26.15 -12.84
N GLU A 126 14.31 26.67 -11.63
CA GLU A 126 14.18 28.12 -11.38
C GLU A 126 15.56 28.77 -11.57
N ALA A 127 16.14 28.56 -12.76
CA ALA A 127 17.23 29.34 -13.29
C ALA A 127 16.60 30.41 -14.19
N ASN A 128 15.99 31.43 -13.57
CA ASN A 128 15.81 32.80 -14.06
C ASN A 128 14.79 33.52 -13.16
N ILE A 129 15.28 34.33 -12.21
CA ILE A 129 15.00 35.77 -12.01
C ILE A 129 16.19 36.35 -11.24
#